data_AF-A0A226D3M9-F1
#
_entry.id   AF-A0A226D3M9-F1
#
_cell.length_a   1.000
_cell.length_b   1.000
_cell.length_c   1.000
_cell.angle_alpha   90.00
_cell.angle_beta   90.00
_cell.angle_gamma   90.00
#
_symmetry.space_group_name_H-M   'P 1'
#
loop_
_entity.id
_entity.type
_entity.pdbx_description
1 polymer ?
#
loop_
_entity_poly.entity_id
_entity_poly.type
_entity_poly.pdbx_seq_one_letter_code
_entity_poly.pdbx_strand_id
1 'polypeptide(L)'
;MEIYNLAHYISLFSGCVVNLINYENINIPSTIKIPIWITRFTTIPFCNNAESEYGAFFSLRYKFILLDSNQESIPKCVPVEKKSKTPHRKNSGHPRGWKCLTRFYIYPPKGKPAGVLPPNLYEERFILEEIYKTSGNYRTHYHILVQHVAADLKLWAAEMRKIMHGYSGINMLLLLTRNNLIENFMFCCRYCRGCFQISKVAEVYNKISGKTPWCILGYKNPLVHGNIHFSEISRGNIKRDSILLNLVLGGNASLSFYDVKCLPLREEMPSSFGENTIFLQDQCSSDVIIRPTIMTKYNVSVELVTNLYPYGFLRCSKARMPQTSLRNLVNVFPMNVWICVIATLILPGLFILLVSKEHWYNNLYLLLTGYYILLEQHSPNAVNSKRETHIYFVSATWILMSLVITNLIRGDNVHSTISPIRVQPYENFRQLIKNRFTFVDETTTIEMMGMKMYNSGFYAAEALALLTIETSSSVVSIQIRKDMRDLGVLKNYTGTKVDIWTKFPTQIMETSSTFSCAEEKIAYLCWLGKLQETKALLEKYRPGPEYSIGKEYVAVVPSGWVLRNVIDPQVLSRIKALHESGIAKK
;
A
#
# COMPACT_ATOMS: atom_id res chain seq x y z
N MET A 1 -38.71 8.57 19.67
CA MET A 1 -37.42 8.81 20.34
C MET A 1 -36.32 8.47 19.35
N GLU A 2 -35.20 9.22 19.33
CA GLU A 2 -34.04 9.03 18.46
C GLU A 2 -32.77 9.09 19.32
N ILE A 3 -31.68 8.45 18.90
CA ILE A 3 -30.35 8.62 19.52
C ILE A 3 -29.49 9.43 18.56
N TYR A 4 -29.29 10.72 18.85
CA TYR A 4 -28.83 11.71 17.87
C TYR A 4 -27.46 11.40 17.26
N ASN A 5 -26.54 10.82 18.04
CA ASN A 5 -25.17 10.52 17.61
C ASN A 5 -24.95 9.04 17.25
N LEU A 6 -26.01 8.21 17.20
CA LEU A 6 -25.89 6.77 16.95
C LEU A 6 -25.21 6.45 15.61
N ALA A 7 -25.52 7.24 14.56
CA ALA A 7 -24.95 7.05 13.22
C ALA A 7 -23.42 7.17 13.21
N HIS A 8 -22.86 8.06 14.04
CA HIS A 8 -21.42 8.27 14.14
C HIS A 8 -20.73 7.02 14.68
N TYR A 9 -21.29 6.39 15.73
CA TYR A 9 -20.72 5.18 16.32
C TYR A 9 -20.93 3.93 15.47
N ILE A 10 -22.03 3.86 14.74
CA ILE A 10 -22.27 2.76 13.79
C ILE A 10 -21.21 2.79 12.67
N SER A 11 -20.79 3.97 12.22
CA SER A 11 -19.82 4.12 11.12
C SER A 11 -18.44 3.49 11.40
N LEU A 12 -18.07 3.33 12.67
CA LEU A 12 -16.86 2.62 13.12
C LEU A 12 -16.85 1.15 12.64
N PHE A 13 -18.03 0.59 12.38
CA PHE A 13 -18.21 -0.78 11.94
C PHE A 13 -18.57 -0.88 10.45
N SER A 14 -18.20 0.12 9.64
CA SER A 14 -18.42 0.14 8.18
C SER A 14 -17.84 -1.07 7.42
N GLY A 15 -16.86 -1.78 7.99
CA GLY A 15 -16.33 -3.04 7.45
C GLY A 15 -17.10 -4.30 7.88
N CYS A 16 -18.09 -4.17 8.77
CA CYS A 16 -18.94 -5.25 9.28
C CYS A 16 -20.38 -5.12 8.79
N VAL A 17 -21.12 -6.21 8.88
CA VAL A 17 -22.59 -6.18 8.87
C VAL A 17 -23.07 -5.62 10.19
N VAL A 18 -23.94 -4.63 10.17
CA VAL A 18 -24.49 -4.06 11.41
C VAL A 18 -25.96 -4.44 11.57
N ASN A 19 -26.25 -5.18 12.64
CA ASN A 19 -27.60 -5.46 13.12
C ASN A 19 -28.01 -4.46 14.19
N LEU A 20 -29.06 -3.69 13.96
CA LEU A 20 -29.69 -2.87 14.99
C LEU A 20 -30.91 -3.59 15.57
N ILE A 21 -30.77 -4.13 16.77
CA ILE A 21 -31.84 -4.77 17.53
C ILE A 21 -32.50 -3.70 18.40
N ASN A 22 -33.68 -3.26 18.02
CA ASN A 22 -34.37 -2.11 18.57
C ASN A 22 -35.62 -2.54 19.34
N TYR A 23 -35.54 -2.50 20.66
CA TYR A 23 -36.61 -2.96 21.56
C TYR A 23 -37.66 -1.90 21.88
N GLU A 24 -37.33 -0.61 21.67
CA GLU A 24 -38.22 0.53 21.98
C GLU A 24 -38.73 1.24 20.72
N ASN A 25 -38.59 0.61 19.55
CA ASN A 25 -39.01 1.17 18.25
C ASN A 25 -38.48 2.59 17.99
N ILE A 26 -37.23 2.84 18.37
CA ILE A 26 -36.55 4.12 18.18
C ILE A 26 -36.40 4.43 16.69
N ASN A 27 -36.53 5.69 16.31
CA ASN A 27 -36.22 6.14 14.96
C ASN A 27 -34.71 6.01 14.73
N ILE A 28 -34.35 5.26 13.68
CA ILE A 28 -32.95 5.12 13.28
C ILE A 28 -32.63 6.26 12.32
N PRO A 29 -31.57 7.05 12.56
CA PRO A 29 -31.22 8.17 11.72
C PRO A 29 -31.00 7.72 10.27
N SER A 30 -31.57 8.45 9.31
CA SER A 30 -31.34 8.21 7.86
C SER A 30 -29.93 8.56 7.40
N THR A 31 -29.13 9.19 8.27
CA THR A 31 -27.73 9.59 8.00
C THR A 31 -26.74 8.42 8.02
N ILE A 32 -27.17 7.22 8.41
CA ILE A 32 -26.34 6.00 8.40
C ILE A 32 -26.12 5.53 6.96
N LYS A 33 -24.87 5.65 6.48
CA LYS A 33 -24.47 5.28 5.11
C LYS A 33 -24.03 3.82 4.94
N ILE A 34 -23.93 3.07 6.03
CA ILE A 34 -23.45 1.69 5.97
C ILE A 34 -24.63 0.72 5.86
N PRO A 35 -24.44 -0.49 5.30
CA PRO A 35 -25.48 -1.51 5.27
C PRO A 35 -25.88 -1.89 6.70
N ILE A 36 -27.07 -1.46 7.11
CA ILE A 36 -27.69 -1.87 8.35
C ILE A 36 -28.89 -2.73 8.03
N TRP A 37 -29.13 -3.73 8.87
CA TRP A 37 -30.47 -4.30 8.99
C TRP A 37 -31.02 -3.89 10.35
N ILE A 38 -32.34 -3.72 10.42
CA ILE A 38 -33.03 -3.37 11.66
C ILE A 38 -33.97 -4.50 12.03
N THR A 39 -33.90 -4.92 13.29
CA THR A 39 -34.81 -5.89 13.88
C THR A 39 -35.54 -5.21 15.02
N ARG A 40 -36.86 -5.12 14.92
CA ARG A 40 -37.69 -4.51 15.96
C ARG A 40 -38.39 -5.58 16.76
N PHE A 41 -38.22 -5.54 18.08
CA PHE A 41 -38.90 -6.45 18.98
C PHE A 41 -39.81 -5.68 19.91
N THR A 42 -40.92 -6.31 20.26
CA THR A 42 -41.64 -6.04 21.50
C THR A 42 -41.56 -7.27 22.40
N THR A 43 -41.65 -7.06 23.70
CA THR A 43 -41.71 -8.15 24.68
C THR A 43 -43.09 -8.19 25.31
N ILE A 44 -43.69 -9.38 25.32
CA ILE A 44 -44.96 -9.62 26.00
C ILE A 44 -44.70 -10.54 27.19
N PRO A 45 -45.10 -10.16 28.43
CA PRO A 45 -44.93 -11.03 29.58
C PRO A 45 -45.78 -12.31 29.44
N PHE A 46 -45.35 -13.39 30.10
CA PHE A 46 -46.20 -14.57 30.20
C PHE A 46 -47.39 -14.32 31.13
N CYS A 47 -48.58 -14.84 30.81
CA CYS A 47 -49.82 -14.59 31.57
C CYS A 47 -49.78 -15.14 32.98
N ASN A 48 -49.07 -16.24 33.17
CA ASN A 48 -48.76 -16.78 34.48
C ASN A 48 -47.30 -16.45 34.74
N ASN A 49 -46.95 -16.05 35.96
CA ASN A 49 -45.54 -15.89 36.40
C ASN A 49 -44.73 -17.20 36.35
N ALA A 50 -45.23 -18.22 35.66
CA ALA A 50 -44.54 -19.44 35.34
C ALA A 50 -43.34 -19.11 34.44
N GLU A 51 -42.18 -19.52 34.90
CA GLU A 51 -40.94 -19.41 34.16
C GLU A 51 -40.94 -20.44 33.01
N SER A 52 -40.63 -20.00 31.79
CA SER A 52 -40.48 -20.92 30.66
C SER A 52 -39.12 -21.62 30.76
N GLU A 53 -39.12 -22.96 30.85
CA GLU A 53 -37.91 -23.79 30.81
C GLU A 53 -37.33 -23.85 29.39
N TYR A 54 -36.68 -22.78 28.94
CA TYR A 54 -36.01 -22.73 27.64
C TYR A 54 -34.57 -23.26 27.72
N GLY A 55 -34.45 -24.58 27.89
CA GLY A 55 -33.16 -25.22 28.18
C GLY A 55 -32.68 -24.85 29.59
N ALA A 56 -32.00 -25.78 30.28
CA ALA A 56 -31.71 -25.68 31.72
C ALA A 56 -30.87 -24.45 32.19
N PHE A 57 -30.51 -23.52 31.30
CA PHE A 57 -29.60 -22.42 31.58
C PHE A 57 -30.25 -21.02 31.56
N PHE A 58 -31.45 -20.82 30.98
CA PHE A 58 -32.09 -19.50 30.89
C PHE A 58 -33.62 -19.57 30.98
N SER A 59 -34.22 -19.07 32.08
CA SER A 59 -35.67 -18.89 32.18
C SER A 59 -36.10 -17.50 31.70
N LEU A 60 -36.85 -17.43 30.61
CA LEU A 60 -37.43 -16.18 30.11
C LEU A 60 -38.78 -15.89 30.79
N ARG A 61 -39.03 -14.62 31.11
CA ARG A 61 -40.32 -14.15 31.68
C ARG A 61 -41.24 -13.47 30.66
N TYR A 62 -40.77 -13.34 29.43
CA TYR A 62 -41.48 -12.70 28.34
C TYR A 62 -41.21 -13.43 27.02
N LYS A 63 -42.17 -13.35 26.10
CA LYS A 63 -42.04 -13.78 24.71
C LYS A 63 -41.65 -12.58 23.86
N PHE A 64 -40.66 -12.78 22.99
CA PHE A 64 -40.30 -11.77 21.99
C PHE A 64 -41.21 -11.89 20.78
N ILE A 65 -41.80 -10.77 20.37
CA ILE A 65 -42.58 -10.66 19.13
C ILE A 65 -41.85 -9.71 18.19
N LEU A 66 -41.66 -10.17 16.96
CA LEU A 66 -41.07 -9.40 15.88
C LEU A 66 -42.11 -8.40 15.34
N LEU A 67 -41.79 -7.10 15.35
CA LEU A 67 -42.70 -6.03 14.93
C LEU A 67 -42.72 -5.81 13.41
N ASP A 68 -42.61 -6.88 12.63
CA ASP A 68 -42.51 -6.82 11.15
C ASP A 68 -43.84 -6.84 10.42
N SER A 69 -44.94 -7.08 11.13
CA SER A 69 -46.25 -7.35 10.55
C SER A 69 -47.24 -6.30 11.03
N ASN A 70 -48.21 -5.95 10.17
CA ASN A 70 -49.38 -5.11 10.45
C ASN A 70 -50.30 -5.71 11.53
N GLN A 71 -49.76 -6.19 12.65
CA GLN A 71 -50.53 -6.67 13.78
C GLN A 71 -51.10 -5.46 14.53
N GLU A 72 -52.38 -5.23 14.34
CA GLU A 72 -53.12 -4.10 14.93
C GLU A 72 -53.31 -4.22 16.45
N SER A 73 -53.01 -5.37 17.07
CA SER A 73 -53.06 -5.50 18.53
C SER A 73 -52.01 -6.47 19.08
N ILE A 74 -51.27 -5.99 20.08
CA ILE A 74 -50.28 -6.75 20.86
C ILE A 74 -51.00 -7.18 22.15
N PRO A 75 -51.13 -8.49 22.44
CA PRO A 75 -51.82 -8.94 23.64
C PRO A 75 -51.04 -8.53 24.91
N LYS A 76 -51.75 -8.29 26.03
CA LYS A 76 -51.12 -7.89 27.30
C LYS A 76 -50.20 -8.96 27.88
N CYS A 77 -50.53 -10.22 27.67
CA CYS A 77 -49.73 -11.36 28.08
C CYS A 77 -49.92 -12.53 27.09
N VAL A 78 -49.00 -13.50 27.11
CA VAL A 78 -49.11 -14.75 26.33
C VAL A 78 -49.04 -15.98 27.23
N PRO A 79 -49.77 -17.06 26.95
CA PRO A 79 -49.64 -18.30 27.70
C PRO A 79 -48.24 -18.91 27.50
N VAL A 80 -47.74 -19.62 28.53
CA VAL A 80 -46.44 -20.30 28.45
C VAL A 80 -46.58 -21.51 27.52
N GLU A 81 -46.00 -21.41 26.33
CA GLU A 81 -45.89 -22.54 25.41
C GLU A 81 -44.68 -23.41 25.78
N LYS A 82 -44.85 -24.74 25.80
CA LYS A 82 -43.75 -25.70 26.05
C LYS A 82 -42.57 -25.58 25.06
N LYS A 83 -42.80 -24.98 23.88
CA LYS A 83 -41.79 -24.73 22.83
C LYS A 83 -42.11 -23.44 22.06
N SER A 84 -41.89 -22.30 22.69
CA SER A 84 -41.99 -20.98 22.03
C SER A 84 -40.94 -20.83 20.91
N LYS A 85 -41.27 -21.18 19.67
CA LYS A 85 -40.41 -20.90 18.52
C LYS A 85 -40.14 -19.39 18.43
N THR A 86 -38.92 -18.97 18.74
CA THR A 86 -38.50 -17.59 18.48
C THR A 86 -38.60 -17.35 16.97
N PRO A 87 -39.15 -16.21 16.53
CA PRO A 87 -39.17 -15.89 15.11
C PRO A 87 -37.73 -15.68 14.62
N HIS A 88 -37.19 -16.71 13.95
CA HIS A 88 -35.91 -16.61 13.25
C HIS A 88 -36.15 -15.91 11.92
N ARG A 89 -35.53 -14.76 11.71
CA ARG A 89 -35.28 -14.31 10.33
C ARG A 89 -34.22 -15.24 9.73
N LYS A 90 -34.42 -15.69 8.49
CA LYS A 90 -33.39 -16.41 7.73
C LYS A 90 -32.82 -15.42 6.72
N ASN A 91 -31.56 -15.04 6.87
CA ASN A 91 -30.87 -14.34 5.79
C ASN A 91 -30.32 -15.36 4.80
N SER A 92 -31.02 -15.52 3.67
CA SER A 92 -30.61 -16.40 2.57
C SER A 92 -29.51 -15.79 1.70
N GLY A 93 -29.21 -14.49 1.84
CA GLY A 93 -28.20 -13.79 1.05
C GLY A 93 -26.99 -13.39 1.90
N HIS A 94 -25.90 -14.15 1.79
CA HIS A 94 -24.60 -13.72 2.33
C HIS A 94 -23.79 -13.05 1.22
N PRO A 95 -23.75 -11.71 1.12
CA PRO A 95 -22.90 -11.07 0.13
C PRO A 95 -21.44 -11.38 0.43
N ARG A 96 -20.71 -11.85 -0.59
CA ARG A 96 -19.26 -12.12 -0.50
C ARG A 96 -18.54 -10.79 -0.19
N GLY A 97 -17.83 -10.71 0.93
CA GLY A 97 -16.95 -9.57 1.24
C GLY A 97 -16.99 -9.03 2.67
N TRP A 98 -17.94 -9.46 3.50
CA TRP A 98 -18.06 -8.97 4.88
C TRP A 98 -17.15 -9.74 5.85
N LYS A 99 -16.34 -9.00 6.64
CA LYS A 99 -15.31 -9.58 7.52
C LYS A 99 -15.81 -9.90 8.93
N CYS A 100 -16.90 -9.27 9.36
CA CYS A 100 -17.42 -9.33 10.72
C CYS A 100 -18.92 -9.04 10.77
N LEU A 101 -19.57 -9.46 11.86
CA LEU A 101 -20.94 -9.12 12.20
C LEU A 101 -20.95 -8.42 13.56
N THR A 102 -21.55 -7.23 13.60
CA THR A 102 -21.68 -6.38 14.78
C THR A 102 -23.15 -6.18 15.11
N ARG A 103 -23.54 -6.34 16.38
CA ARG A 103 -24.93 -6.22 16.82
C ARG A 103 -25.06 -5.12 17.86
N PHE A 104 -25.99 -4.20 17.65
CA PHE A 104 -26.38 -3.18 18.62
C PHE A 104 -27.69 -3.59 19.27
N TYR A 105 -27.68 -3.78 20.59
CA TYR A 105 -28.87 -4.03 21.41
C TYR A 105 -29.31 -2.68 21.98
N ILE A 106 -30.36 -2.09 21.43
CA ILE A 106 -30.78 -0.74 21.76
C ILE A 106 -31.96 -0.80 22.73
N TYR A 107 -31.69 -0.37 23.97
CA TYR A 107 -32.64 -0.34 25.10
C TYR A 107 -33.36 -1.66 25.35
N PRO A 108 -32.63 -2.75 25.66
CA PRO A 108 -33.29 -4.01 26.00
C PRO A 108 -34.21 -3.87 27.22
N PRO A 109 -35.26 -4.70 27.30
CA PRO A 109 -36.21 -4.73 28.40
C PRO A 109 -35.57 -4.71 29.78
N LYS A 110 -36.14 -3.89 30.68
CA LYS A 110 -35.74 -3.79 32.08
C LYS A 110 -36.34 -4.98 32.86
N GLY A 111 -35.51 -5.78 33.54
CA GLY A 111 -35.97 -6.90 34.36
C GLY A 111 -34.95 -8.03 34.51
N LYS A 112 -35.29 -9.04 35.32
CA LYS A 112 -34.60 -10.33 35.38
C LYS A 112 -35.43 -11.37 34.61
N PRO A 113 -34.87 -12.08 33.63
CA PRO A 113 -33.55 -11.87 33.04
C PRO A 113 -33.49 -10.55 32.24
N ALA A 114 -32.28 -10.04 32.01
CA ALA A 114 -32.08 -8.86 31.18
C ALA A 114 -32.48 -9.19 29.73
N GLY A 115 -33.28 -8.33 29.10
CA GLY A 115 -33.96 -8.46 27.80
C GLY A 115 -33.19 -8.89 26.55
N VAL A 116 -31.94 -9.36 26.65
CA VAL A 116 -31.13 -9.71 25.49
C VAL A 116 -31.35 -11.16 25.09
N LEU A 117 -31.83 -11.34 23.87
CA LEU A 117 -31.94 -12.65 23.24
C LEU A 117 -30.54 -13.28 23.15
N PRO A 118 -30.34 -14.46 23.77
CA PRO A 118 -29.16 -15.27 23.53
C PRO A 118 -28.95 -15.44 22.02
N PRO A 119 -27.71 -15.33 21.53
CA PRO A 119 -27.44 -15.43 20.11
C PRO A 119 -28.07 -16.69 19.52
N ASN A 120 -27.87 -17.86 20.12
CA ASN A 120 -28.47 -19.13 19.69
C ASN A 120 -30.02 -19.18 19.61
N LEU A 121 -30.75 -18.32 20.33
CA LEU A 121 -32.23 -18.29 20.31
C LEU A 121 -32.80 -17.40 19.20
N TYR A 122 -31.98 -16.52 18.64
CA TYR A 122 -32.37 -15.60 17.56
C TYR A 122 -31.49 -15.74 16.31
N GLU A 123 -30.34 -16.38 16.45
CA GLU A 123 -29.34 -16.52 15.39
C GLU A 123 -29.97 -17.21 14.20
N GLU A 124 -29.87 -16.53 13.07
CA GLU A 124 -29.75 -17.18 11.78
C GLU A 124 -28.78 -18.35 11.94
N ARG A 125 -29.12 -19.53 11.42
CA ARG A 125 -28.17 -20.64 11.25
C ARG A 125 -27.07 -20.22 10.27
N PHE A 126 -26.24 -19.24 10.65
CA PHE A 126 -25.06 -18.84 9.91
C PHE A 126 -23.99 -19.91 9.92
N ILE A 127 -24.16 -20.91 10.78
CA ILE A 127 -23.16 -21.92 11.04
C ILE A 127 -23.87 -23.25 10.91
N LEU A 128 -23.59 -23.93 9.80
CA LEU A 128 -23.68 -25.38 9.75
C LEU A 128 -22.96 -25.90 10.99
N GLU A 129 -23.66 -26.61 11.87
CA GLU A 129 -23.10 -27.25 13.08
C GLU A 129 -21.82 -28.05 12.79
N GLU A 130 -21.60 -28.47 11.55
CA GLU A 130 -20.39 -29.15 11.07
C GLU A 130 -19.11 -28.29 11.03
N ILE A 131 -19.20 -26.97 10.80
CA ILE A 131 -18.01 -26.10 10.66
C ILE A 131 -17.42 -25.73 12.03
N TYR A 132 -18.26 -25.71 13.08
CA TYR A 132 -17.84 -25.45 14.46
C TYR A 132 -16.89 -26.52 15.01
N LYS A 133 -16.95 -27.75 14.49
CA LYS A 133 -16.08 -28.84 14.94
C LYS A 133 -14.71 -28.85 14.28
N THR A 134 -14.55 -28.23 13.11
CA THR A 134 -13.39 -28.48 12.24
C THR A 134 -12.52 -27.26 11.97
N SER A 135 -13.02 -26.03 12.13
CA SER A 135 -12.21 -24.83 11.87
C SER A 135 -12.15 -23.94 13.11
N GLY A 136 -11.00 -23.91 13.78
CA GLY A 136 -10.70 -23.03 14.92
C GLY A 136 -10.67 -21.52 14.60
N ASN A 137 -11.26 -21.12 13.48
CA ASN A 137 -11.39 -19.73 13.06
C ASN A 137 -12.67 -19.13 13.64
N TYR A 138 -12.61 -18.73 14.90
CA TYR A 138 -13.66 -17.91 15.51
C TYR A 138 -13.76 -16.58 14.74
N ARG A 139 -14.85 -16.36 14.01
CA ARG A 139 -15.13 -15.01 13.48
C ARG A 139 -15.33 -14.04 14.65
N THR A 140 -14.66 -12.90 14.61
CA THR A 140 -14.83 -11.83 15.60
C THR A 140 -16.21 -11.21 15.45
N HIS A 141 -17.03 -11.34 16.50
CA HIS A 141 -18.33 -10.72 16.61
C HIS A 141 -18.28 -9.64 17.70
N TYR A 142 -18.88 -8.48 17.42
CA TYR A 142 -18.99 -7.40 18.39
C TYR A 142 -20.43 -7.31 18.88
N HIS A 143 -20.61 -7.29 20.20
CA HIS A 143 -21.92 -7.10 20.83
C HIS A 143 -21.90 -5.76 21.55
N ILE A 144 -22.74 -4.85 21.08
CA ILE A 144 -22.75 -3.46 21.51
C ILE A 144 -24.07 -3.22 22.20
N LEU A 145 -24.04 -2.91 23.49
CA LEU A 145 -25.23 -2.54 24.23
C LEU A 145 -25.40 -1.03 24.19
N VAL A 146 -26.60 -0.55 23.90
CA VAL A 146 -26.95 0.86 24.04
C VAL A 146 -28.01 0.97 25.14
N GLN A 147 -27.67 1.63 26.25
CA GLN A 147 -28.51 1.65 27.44
C GLN A 147 -28.49 3.01 28.14
N HIS A 148 -29.58 3.34 28.84
CA HIS A 148 -29.62 4.53 29.69
C HIS A 148 -28.59 4.49 30.81
N VAL A 149 -28.02 5.65 31.18
CA VAL A 149 -27.07 5.79 32.30
C VAL A 149 -27.63 5.25 33.63
N ALA A 150 -28.95 5.30 33.84
CA ALA A 150 -29.61 4.84 35.07
C ALA A 150 -29.87 3.32 35.13
N ALA A 151 -29.40 2.54 34.15
CA ALA A 151 -29.66 1.11 34.13
C ALA A 151 -28.75 0.32 35.09
N ASP A 152 -29.25 -0.82 35.60
CA ASP A 152 -28.49 -1.74 36.44
C ASP A 152 -27.44 -2.50 35.61
N LEU A 153 -26.26 -1.90 35.50
CA LEU A 153 -25.12 -2.47 34.78
C LEU A 153 -24.59 -3.75 35.43
N LYS A 154 -24.75 -3.93 36.75
CA LYS A 154 -24.28 -5.11 37.46
C LYS A 154 -25.13 -6.32 37.06
N LEU A 155 -26.44 -6.15 37.05
CA LEU A 155 -27.36 -7.18 36.59
C LEU A 155 -27.07 -7.57 35.14
N TRP A 156 -26.92 -6.58 34.28
CA TRP A 156 -26.67 -6.83 32.87
C TRP A 156 -25.32 -7.53 32.63
N ALA A 157 -24.25 -7.08 33.27
CA ALA A 157 -22.94 -7.73 33.18
C ALA A 157 -22.93 -9.16 33.74
N ALA A 158 -23.79 -9.48 34.71
CA ALA A 158 -23.96 -10.84 35.23
C ALA A 158 -24.71 -11.75 34.24
N GLU A 159 -25.84 -11.28 33.71
CA GLU A 159 -26.63 -12.03 32.73
C GLU A 159 -25.86 -12.24 31.42
N MET A 160 -25.14 -11.21 30.97
CA MET A 160 -24.25 -11.35 29.82
C MET A 160 -23.16 -12.37 30.03
N ARG A 161 -22.48 -12.38 31.19
CA ARG A 161 -21.49 -13.42 31.47
C ARG A 161 -22.07 -14.83 31.38
N LYS A 162 -23.33 -15.03 31.81
CA LYS A 162 -24.03 -16.32 31.67
C LYS A 162 -24.27 -16.66 30.20
N ILE A 163 -24.85 -15.74 29.41
CA ILE A 163 -25.13 -15.93 27.97
C ILE A 163 -23.83 -16.24 27.20
N MET A 164 -22.72 -15.65 27.62
CA MET A 164 -21.45 -15.62 26.90
C MET A 164 -20.47 -16.72 27.32
N HIS A 165 -20.80 -17.49 28.36
CA HIS A 165 -19.93 -18.52 28.93
C HIS A 165 -19.60 -19.64 27.93
N GLY A 166 -20.46 -19.84 26.91
CA GLY A 166 -20.41 -20.99 26.00
C GLY A 166 -19.59 -20.84 24.71
N TYR A 167 -19.61 -19.69 24.00
CA TYR A 167 -19.41 -19.81 22.53
C TYR A 167 -18.60 -18.75 21.75
N SER A 168 -17.86 -17.80 22.33
CA SER A 168 -16.97 -16.96 21.50
C SER A 168 -16.02 -16.02 22.25
N GLY A 169 -14.92 -15.64 21.58
CA GLY A 169 -14.05 -14.51 21.93
C GLY A 169 -14.70 -13.15 21.64
N ILE A 170 -15.95 -12.95 22.07
CA ILE A 170 -16.68 -11.71 21.84
C ILE A 170 -16.11 -10.59 22.72
N ASN A 171 -15.88 -9.45 22.07
CA ASN A 171 -15.63 -8.17 22.72
C ASN A 171 -16.96 -7.41 22.86
N MET A 172 -17.25 -6.96 24.07
CA MET A 172 -18.49 -6.28 24.39
C MET A 172 -18.25 -4.80 24.66
N LEU A 173 -19.02 -3.95 23.98
CA LEU A 173 -18.96 -2.51 24.13
C LEU A 173 -20.30 -2.00 24.65
N LEU A 174 -20.30 -1.27 25.75
CA LEU A 174 -21.47 -0.66 26.34
C LEU A 174 -21.45 0.85 26.07
N LEU A 175 -22.51 1.34 25.43
CA LEU A 175 -22.78 2.73 25.09
C LEU A 175 -23.86 3.24 26.03
N LEU A 176 -23.49 4.17 26.91
CA LEU A 176 -24.42 4.74 27.87
C LEU A 176 -25.02 6.04 27.32
N THR A 177 -26.35 6.11 27.31
CA THR A 177 -27.10 7.26 26.82
C THR A 177 -27.71 8.07 27.95
N ARG A 178 -27.53 9.40 27.87
CA ARG A 178 -28.24 10.38 28.69
C ARG A 178 -28.88 11.37 27.72
N ASN A 179 -30.16 11.68 27.93
CA ASN A 179 -30.90 12.61 27.08
C ASN A 179 -30.75 12.31 25.57
N ASN A 180 -30.82 11.03 25.19
CA ASN A 180 -30.68 10.59 23.79
C ASN A 180 -29.29 10.79 23.15
N LEU A 181 -28.26 11.09 23.94
CA LEU A 181 -26.88 11.20 23.50
C LEU A 181 -26.04 10.12 24.16
N ILE A 182 -25.20 9.43 23.37
CA ILE A 182 -24.19 8.52 23.90
C ILE A 182 -23.10 9.37 24.60
N GLU A 183 -22.99 9.27 25.92
CA GLU A 183 -22.07 10.07 26.75
C GLU A 183 -20.88 9.27 27.29
N ASN A 184 -20.99 7.94 27.39
CA ASN A 184 -19.94 7.12 28.00
C ASN A 184 -19.78 5.77 27.29
N PHE A 185 -18.55 5.26 27.30
CA PHE A 185 -18.20 3.91 26.84
C PHE A 185 -17.78 3.06 28.04
N MET A 186 -18.15 1.80 28.01
CA MET A 186 -17.58 0.78 28.87
C MET A 186 -17.19 -0.42 28.01
N PHE A 187 -15.93 -0.85 28.12
CA PHE A 187 -15.45 -2.05 27.43
C PHE A 187 -15.44 -3.22 28.41
N CYS A 188 -16.28 -4.23 28.15
CA CYS A 188 -16.35 -5.44 28.95
C CYS A 188 -15.63 -6.57 28.20
N CYS A 189 -14.52 -7.02 28.76
CA CYS A 189 -13.71 -8.07 28.15
C CYS A 189 -13.76 -9.34 28.99
N ARG A 190 -14.07 -10.47 28.33
CA ARG A 190 -14.19 -11.80 28.95
C ARG A 190 -12.93 -12.16 29.75
N TYR A 191 -11.75 -11.90 29.17
CA TYR A 191 -10.46 -12.25 29.78
C TYR A 191 -9.96 -11.21 30.78
N CYS A 192 -10.53 -10.01 30.78
CA CYS A 192 -10.02 -8.87 31.53
C CYS A 192 -10.67 -8.72 32.93
N ARG A 193 -11.46 -9.71 33.36
CA ARG A 193 -12.15 -9.77 34.68
C ARG A 193 -12.86 -8.48 35.10
N GLY A 194 -13.40 -7.72 34.14
CA GLY A 194 -14.07 -6.46 34.44
C GLY A 194 -14.54 -5.69 33.21
N CYS A 195 -15.27 -4.61 33.48
CA CYS A 195 -15.64 -3.60 32.49
C CYS A 195 -14.86 -2.32 32.78
N PHE A 196 -14.20 -1.75 31.78
CA PHE A 196 -13.41 -0.53 31.90
C PHE A 196 -14.20 0.64 31.36
N GLN A 197 -14.45 1.66 32.18
CA GLN A 197 -15.09 2.89 31.74
C GLN A 197 -14.09 3.79 31.02
N ILE A 198 -14.48 4.27 29.84
CA ILE A 198 -13.68 5.15 29.00
C ILE A 198 -14.51 6.40 28.68
N SER A 199 -14.74 7.24 29.68
CA SER A 199 -15.55 8.47 29.56
C SER A 199 -14.90 9.52 28.63
N LYS A 200 -13.58 9.69 28.72
CA LYS A 200 -12.84 10.69 27.92
C LYS A 200 -12.93 10.45 26.41
N VAL A 201 -13.11 9.20 25.96
CA VAL A 201 -13.22 8.88 24.52
C VAL A 201 -14.57 9.32 23.97
N ALA A 202 -15.67 9.14 24.71
CA ALA A 202 -16.98 9.64 24.31
C ALA A 202 -16.98 11.15 24.13
N GLU A 203 -16.41 11.85 25.11
CA GLU A 203 -16.37 13.31 25.11
C GLU A 203 -15.58 13.85 23.92
N VAL A 204 -14.44 13.24 23.62
CA VAL A 204 -13.63 13.60 22.44
C VAL A 204 -14.37 13.26 21.15
N TYR A 205 -14.93 12.06 21.04
CA TYR A 205 -15.59 11.59 19.82
C TYR A 205 -16.86 12.38 19.50
N ASN A 206 -17.65 12.75 20.52
CA ASN A 206 -18.81 13.63 20.36
C ASN A 206 -18.43 15.06 19.96
N LYS A 207 -17.20 15.52 20.25
CA LYS A 207 -16.67 16.81 19.80
C LYS A 207 -16.10 16.75 18.38
N ILE A 208 -15.83 15.55 17.84
CA ILE A 208 -15.35 15.37 16.46
C ILE A 208 -16.52 15.67 15.51
N SER A 209 -16.55 16.89 15.02
CA SER A 209 -17.40 17.32 13.91
C SER A 209 -16.56 17.54 12.65
N GLY A 210 -17.20 17.74 11.49
CA GLY A 210 -16.49 18.18 10.28
C GLY A 210 -15.77 19.54 10.40
N LYS A 211 -15.89 20.23 11.55
CA LYS A 211 -15.22 21.50 11.88
C LYS A 211 -14.15 21.36 12.98
N THR A 212 -13.75 20.13 13.31
CA THR A 212 -12.73 19.92 14.35
C THR A 212 -11.38 20.42 13.84
N PRO A 213 -10.69 21.34 14.54
CA PRO A 213 -9.37 21.80 14.12
C PRO A 213 -8.38 20.63 14.20
N TRP A 214 -7.66 20.38 13.12
CA TRP A 214 -6.62 19.35 13.07
C TRP A 214 -5.27 19.98 13.33
N CYS A 215 -4.47 19.38 14.22
CA CYS A 215 -3.09 19.80 14.45
C CYS A 215 -2.15 18.97 13.57
N ILE A 216 -1.48 19.64 12.64
CA ILE A 216 -0.45 19.06 11.77
C ILE A 216 0.91 19.50 12.31
N LEU A 217 1.82 18.56 12.55
CA LEU A 217 3.20 18.86 12.95
C LEU A 217 4.09 18.87 11.70
N GLY A 218 4.89 19.93 11.52
CA GLY A 218 5.97 19.93 10.52
C GLY A 218 6.12 21.16 9.63
N TYR A 219 5.36 22.25 9.82
CA TYR A 219 5.55 23.49 9.04
C TYR A 219 5.57 24.73 9.94
N LYS A 220 6.54 25.63 9.71
CA LYS A 220 6.76 26.86 10.49
C LYS A 220 5.73 27.98 10.24
N ASN A 221 5.13 28.04 9.05
CA ASN A 221 4.10 29.04 8.71
C ASN A 221 2.73 28.35 8.64
N PRO A 222 1.68 28.88 9.28
CA PRO A 222 0.34 28.34 9.13
C PRO A 222 -0.07 28.50 7.66
N LEU A 223 -0.28 27.38 6.98
CA LEU A 223 -0.98 27.36 5.70
C LEU A 223 -2.46 27.68 6.01
N VAL A 224 -2.78 28.96 6.15
CA VAL A 224 -4.16 29.44 6.25
C VAL A 224 -4.72 29.42 4.84
N HIS A 225 -5.01 28.22 4.35
CA HIS A 225 -5.85 28.08 3.18
C HIS A 225 -7.26 27.80 3.69
N GLY A 226 -8.19 28.70 3.33
CA GLY A 226 -9.60 28.32 3.30
C GLY A 226 -9.80 27.18 2.31
N ASN A 227 -11.03 26.68 2.19
CA ASN A 227 -11.44 25.73 1.16
C ASN A 227 -10.75 26.02 -0.20
N ILE A 228 -9.70 25.29 -0.54
CA ILE A 228 -9.02 25.46 -1.82
C ILE A 228 -9.93 24.87 -2.88
N HIS A 229 -10.57 25.72 -3.68
CA HIS A 229 -11.32 25.24 -4.82
C HIS A 229 -10.35 24.66 -5.87
N PHE A 230 -10.76 23.60 -6.56
CA PHE A 230 -9.94 22.99 -7.63
C PHE A 230 -9.55 24.01 -8.72
N SER A 231 -10.39 25.03 -8.94
CA SER A 231 -10.12 26.14 -9.85
C SER A 231 -8.95 27.03 -9.42
N GLU A 232 -8.57 27.01 -8.15
CA GLU A 232 -7.48 27.84 -7.60
C GLU A 232 -6.12 27.12 -7.64
N ILE A 233 -6.10 25.81 -7.94
CA ILE A 233 -4.89 24.98 -8.00
C ILE A 233 -3.84 25.51 -8.97
N SER A 234 -4.26 26.21 -10.03
CA SER A 234 -3.35 26.83 -11.01
C SER A 234 -2.72 28.13 -10.52
N ARG A 235 -3.18 28.71 -9.40
CA ARG A 235 -2.57 29.91 -8.82
C ARG A 235 -1.22 29.51 -8.20
N GLY A 236 -0.13 30.12 -8.67
CA GLY A 236 1.26 29.73 -8.33
C GLY A 236 1.66 29.70 -6.85
N ASN A 237 0.77 30.13 -5.95
CA ASN A 237 1.00 30.13 -4.50
C ASN A 237 0.48 28.86 -3.79
N ILE A 238 -0.26 27.98 -4.49
CA ILE A 238 -0.82 26.77 -3.88
C ILE A 238 0.15 25.59 -4.06
N LYS A 239 0.73 25.12 -2.96
CA LYS A 239 1.60 23.93 -2.97
C LYS A 239 0.76 22.65 -3.15
N ARG A 240 1.30 21.66 -3.87
CA ARG A 240 0.69 20.33 -4.05
C ARG A 240 0.27 19.68 -2.73
N ASP A 241 1.09 19.87 -1.70
CA ASP A 241 0.85 19.40 -0.34
C ASP A 241 -0.41 20.00 0.30
N SER A 242 -0.68 21.28 0.08
CA SER A 242 -1.89 21.96 0.57
C SER A 242 -3.16 21.35 -0.03
N ILE A 243 -3.10 20.97 -1.32
CA ILE A 243 -4.21 20.35 -2.03
C ILE A 243 -4.44 18.94 -1.49
N LEU A 244 -3.38 18.15 -1.34
CA LEU A 244 -3.47 16.79 -0.80
C LEU A 244 -4.04 16.79 0.62
N LEU A 245 -3.58 17.71 1.48
CA LEU A 245 -4.13 17.87 2.82
C LEU A 245 -5.62 18.23 2.82
N ASN A 246 -6.04 19.15 1.94
CA ASN A 246 -7.43 19.52 1.79
C ASN A 246 -8.28 18.33 1.31
N LEU A 247 -7.76 17.53 0.37
CA LEU A 247 -8.43 16.32 -0.12
C LEU A 247 -8.56 15.24 0.95
N VAL A 248 -7.57 15.10 1.83
CA VAL A 248 -7.55 14.09 2.89
C VAL A 248 -8.43 14.52 4.08
N LEU A 249 -8.22 15.73 4.60
CA LEU A 249 -8.87 16.22 5.82
C LEU A 249 -10.25 16.85 5.54
N GLY A 250 -10.51 17.25 4.30
CA GLY A 250 -11.77 17.84 3.87
C GLY A 250 -11.79 19.34 4.11
N GLY A 251 -12.60 20.02 3.29
CA GLY A 251 -12.65 21.46 3.12
C GLY A 251 -12.75 22.37 4.36
N ASN A 252 -13.21 21.84 5.49
CA ASN A 252 -13.47 22.62 6.70
C ASN A 252 -12.46 22.35 7.83
N ALA A 253 -11.36 21.68 7.54
CA ALA A 253 -10.26 21.52 8.48
C ALA A 253 -9.50 22.85 8.61
N SER A 254 -9.73 23.59 9.69
CA SER A 254 -8.82 24.68 10.06
C SER A 254 -7.50 24.07 10.52
N LEU A 255 -6.45 24.31 9.74
CA LEU A 255 -5.09 23.84 10.02
C LEU A 255 -4.41 24.87 10.93
N SER A 256 -4.52 24.68 12.25
CA SER A 256 -3.72 25.42 13.22
C SER A 256 -2.51 24.57 13.62
N PHE A 257 -1.32 25.06 13.30
CA PHE A 257 -0.06 24.38 13.55
C PHE A 257 0.49 24.83 14.92
N TYR A 258 0.82 23.88 15.79
CA TYR A 258 1.48 24.17 17.07
C TYR A 258 2.64 23.19 17.26
N ASP A 259 3.87 23.70 17.27
CA ASP A 259 5.05 22.91 17.61
C ASP A 259 5.48 23.19 19.05
N VAL A 260 5.55 22.13 19.86
CA VAL A 260 6.03 22.15 21.26
C VAL A 260 7.47 21.65 21.37
N LYS A 261 8.11 21.24 20.26
CA LYS A 261 9.41 20.53 20.30
C LYS A 261 10.61 21.29 19.73
N CYS A 262 10.54 22.61 19.64
CA CYS A 262 11.73 23.47 19.48
C CYS A 262 12.28 24.01 20.83
N LEU A 263 11.99 23.35 21.96
CA LEU A 263 12.59 23.63 23.27
C LEU A 263 13.66 22.56 23.56
N PRO A 264 14.91 22.74 23.09
CA PRO A 264 15.96 23.16 24.01
C PRO A 264 17.11 23.97 23.36
N LEU A 265 16.85 24.82 22.36
CA LEU A 265 17.88 25.66 21.74
C LEU A 265 17.92 27.10 22.30
N ARG A 266 17.31 27.32 23.47
CA ARG A 266 17.08 28.67 24.04
C ARG A 266 18.15 29.15 25.02
N GLU A 267 19.15 28.33 25.36
CA GLU A 267 20.10 28.68 26.43
C GLU A 267 21.44 29.25 25.96
N GLU A 268 21.78 29.20 24.66
CA GLU A 268 23.08 29.71 24.18
C GLU A 268 23.02 30.59 22.91
N MET A 269 21.91 31.31 22.67
CA MET A 269 21.87 32.30 21.58
C MET A 269 22.15 33.73 22.07
N PRO A 270 23.10 34.47 21.46
CA PRO A 270 23.39 35.85 21.83
C PRO A 270 22.17 36.74 21.61
N SER A 271 21.89 37.61 22.59
CA SER A 271 20.67 38.40 22.77
C SER A 271 20.45 39.51 21.73
N SER A 272 21.09 39.48 20.57
CA SER A 272 21.02 40.53 19.57
C SER A 272 20.90 39.95 18.16
N PHE A 273 19.77 39.33 17.87
CA PHE A 273 19.30 39.18 16.49
C PHE A 273 17.98 39.94 16.34
N GLY A 274 17.93 40.83 15.33
CA GLY A 274 16.73 41.60 15.02
C GLY A 274 15.55 40.69 14.66
N GLU A 275 14.35 41.11 15.05
CA GLU A 275 13.07 40.39 15.02
C GLU A 275 12.64 39.80 13.64
N ASN A 276 13.45 39.96 12.60
CA ASN A 276 13.15 39.54 11.23
C ASN A 276 14.10 38.47 10.66
N THR A 277 14.91 37.79 11.48
CA THR A 277 15.77 36.72 10.98
C THR A 277 15.00 35.39 10.87
N ILE A 278 14.72 35.01 9.62
CA ILE A 278 13.99 33.79 9.25
C ILE A 278 14.98 32.61 9.21
N PHE A 279 14.95 31.75 10.22
CA PHE A 279 15.61 30.44 10.15
C PHE A 279 14.77 29.45 9.34
N LEU A 280 15.34 28.89 8.26
CA LEU A 280 14.76 27.81 7.46
C LEU A 280 14.66 26.53 8.33
N GLN A 281 13.56 25.80 8.24
CA GLN A 281 13.31 24.59 9.04
C GLN A 281 14.31 23.46 8.72
N ASP A 282 14.93 23.52 7.55
CA ASP A 282 16.07 22.71 7.10
C ASP A 282 17.26 22.81 8.08
N GLN A 283 17.31 23.84 8.93
CA GLN A 283 18.36 24.06 9.94
C GLN A 283 18.01 23.51 11.32
N CYS A 284 16.75 23.12 11.58
CA CYS A 284 16.29 22.64 12.89
C CYS A 284 15.95 21.15 12.95
N SER A 285 15.83 20.47 11.80
CA SER A 285 15.73 19.01 11.74
C SER A 285 16.97 18.47 11.03
N SER A 286 17.77 17.67 11.74
CA SER A 286 18.90 16.95 11.12
C SER A 286 18.46 15.71 10.32
N ASP A 287 17.16 15.43 10.24
CA ASP A 287 16.65 14.31 9.44
C ASP A 287 16.47 14.73 7.98
N VAL A 288 17.21 14.05 7.10
CA VAL A 288 17.21 14.25 5.64
C VAL A 288 15.84 14.02 5.00
N ILE A 289 14.90 13.39 5.73
CA ILE A 289 13.53 13.11 5.27
C ILE A 289 12.54 13.60 6.33
N ILE A 290 12.18 14.89 6.27
CA ILE A 290 11.10 15.43 7.11
C ILE A 290 9.78 14.79 6.65
N ARG A 291 9.22 13.90 7.47
CA ARG A 291 7.85 13.40 7.30
C ARG A 291 6.90 14.27 8.10
N PRO A 292 6.15 15.19 7.48
CA PRO A 292 5.13 15.92 8.21
C PRO A 292 4.12 14.93 8.80
N THR A 293 3.86 15.08 10.10
CA THR A 293 3.12 14.10 10.88
C THR A 293 1.84 14.73 11.40
N ILE A 294 0.69 14.15 11.04
CA ILE A 294 -0.61 14.56 11.60
C ILE A 294 -0.86 13.63 12.78
N MET A 295 -0.91 14.18 14.00
CA MET A 295 -1.11 13.37 15.21
C MET A 295 -2.56 13.42 15.67
N THR A 296 -3.22 12.26 15.71
CA THR A 296 -4.63 12.14 16.12
C THR A 296 -4.84 11.13 17.27
N LYS A 297 -4.03 11.16 18.35
CA LYS A 297 -4.25 10.49 19.67
C LYS A 297 -4.76 9.01 19.69
N TYR A 298 -4.23 8.11 18.87
CA TYR A 298 -4.57 6.68 18.69
C TYR A 298 -3.30 5.82 18.40
N ASN A 299 -3.36 4.53 18.03
CA ASN A 299 -2.13 3.71 17.86
C ASN A 299 -1.80 3.25 16.42
N VAL A 300 -2.56 3.66 15.40
CA VAL A 300 -2.35 3.22 14.01
C VAL A 300 -1.86 4.38 13.15
N SER A 301 -0.68 4.27 12.53
CA SER A 301 -0.18 5.23 11.56
C SER A 301 -0.53 4.80 10.13
N VAL A 302 -1.08 5.74 9.36
CA VAL A 302 -1.33 5.60 7.93
C VAL A 302 -0.32 6.48 7.21
N GLU A 303 0.46 5.91 6.31
CA GLU A 303 1.40 6.68 5.48
C GLU A 303 0.72 6.99 4.14
N LEU A 304 0.74 8.26 3.74
CA LEU A 304 0.34 8.73 2.42
C LEU A 304 1.62 9.08 1.66
N VAL A 305 2.04 8.20 0.77
CA VAL A 305 3.27 8.34 0.01
C VAL A 305 3.04 9.31 -1.15
N THR A 306 3.71 10.46 -1.12
CA THR A 306 3.62 11.48 -2.17
C THR A 306 4.81 11.40 -3.12
N ASN A 307 5.99 11.12 -2.57
CA ASN A 307 7.25 11.06 -3.31
C ASN A 307 8.07 9.83 -2.89
N LEU A 308 8.93 9.39 -3.79
CA LEU A 308 9.90 8.33 -3.53
C LEU A 308 11.29 8.95 -3.60
N TYR A 309 12.10 8.72 -2.59
CA TYR A 309 13.51 9.11 -2.58
C TYR A 309 14.36 7.87 -2.84
N PRO A 310 14.78 7.63 -4.09
CA PRO A 310 15.72 6.58 -4.40
C PRO A 310 17.13 6.95 -3.90
N TYR A 311 17.76 5.99 -3.23
CA TYR A 311 19.17 6.00 -2.88
C TYR A 311 19.90 5.15 -3.91
N GLY A 312 20.76 5.77 -4.72
CA GLY A 312 21.37 5.14 -5.88
C GLY A 312 22.87 5.33 -5.90
N PHE A 313 23.43 5.32 -7.11
CA PHE A 313 24.85 5.60 -7.30
C PHE A 313 25.11 6.51 -8.51
N LEU A 314 26.14 7.34 -8.39
CA LEU A 314 26.80 8.04 -9.48
C LEU A 314 28.14 7.36 -9.69
N ARG A 315 28.35 6.80 -10.88
CA ARG A 315 29.63 6.17 -11.22
C ARG A 315 30.51 7.14 -11.97
N CYS A 316 31.80 6.99 -11.73
CA CYS A 316 32.89 7.76 -12.27
C CYS A 316 33.89 6.77 -12.87
N SER A 317 33.92 6.70 -14.20
CA SER A 317 34.86 5.85 -14.93
C SER A 317 34.88 6.20 -16.42
N LYS A 318 35.95 5.84 -17.13
CA LYS A 318 35.86 5.67 -18.59
C LYS A 318 34.70 4.73 -18.90
N ALA A 319 33.85 5.17 -19.81
CA ALA A 319 32.68 4.41 -20.14
C ALA A 319 33.04 3.28 -21.13
N ARG A 320 32.28 2.20 -21.09
CA ARG A 320 32.69 0.97 -21.75
C ARG A 320 32.48 1.09 -23.25
N MET A 321 33.54 0.84 -24.00
CA MET A 321 33.37 0.29 -25.33
C MET A 321 32.87 -1.15 -25.13
N PRO A 322 31.68 -1.51 -25.64
CA PRO A 322 31.28 -2.89 -25.62
C PRO A 322 32.26 -3.68 -26.47
N GLN A 323 32.62 -4.86 -25.97
CA GLN A 323 33.50 -5.75 -26.67
C GLN A 323 32.83 -6.12 -28.00
N THR A 324 33.45 -5.73 -29.11
CA THR A 324 33.11 -6.24 -30.44
C THR A 324 33.35 -7.74 -30.42
N SER A 325 32.30 -8.51 -30.18
CA SER A 325 32.35 -9.95 -30.20
C SER A 325 31.56 -10.44 -31.39
N LEU A 326 32.00 -11.55 -31.99
CA LEU A 326 31.24 -12.28 -33.02
C LEU A 326 29.80 -12.57 -32.59
N ARG A 327 29.55 -12.66 -31.28
CA ARG A 327 28.22 -12.81 -30.70
C ARG A 327 27.26 -11.68 -31.06
N ASN A 328 27.75 -10.45 -31.24
CA ASN A 328 26.91 -9.32 -31.62
C ASN A 328 26.41 -9.41 -33.06
N LEU A 329 27.18 -10.04 -33.97
CA LEU A 329 26.75 -10.31 -35.35
C LEU A 329 25.61 -11.33 -35.39
N VAL A 330 25.60 -12.29 -34.47
CA VAL A 330 24.54 -13.30 -34.36
C VAL A 330 23.31 -12.75 -33.61
N ASN A 331 23.49 -11.81 -32.69
CA ASN A 331 22.40 -11.23 -31.90
C ASN A 331 21.57 -10.16 -32.64
N VAL A 332 21.73 -10.00 -33.96
CA VAL A 332 20.88 -9.09 -34.77
C VAL A 332 19.41 -9.46 -34.61
N PHE A 333 19.11 -10.76 -34.63
CA PHE A 333 17.79 -11.27 -34.30
C PHE A 333 17.80 -12.01 -32.96
N PRO A 334 16.70 -11.95 -32.20
CA PRO A 334 16.55 -12.80 -31.04
C PRO A 334 16.53 -14.29 -31.46
N MET A 335 16.99 -15.18 -30.57
CA MET A 335 17.20 -16.61 -30.93
C MET A 335 15.93 -17.31 -31.43
N ASN A 336 14.75 -16.91 -30.97
CA ASN A 336 13.48 -17.42 -31.46
C ASN A 336 13.26 -17.11 -32.95
N VAL A 337 13.64 -15.91 -33.42
CA VAL A 337 13.55 -15.53 -34.83
C VAL A 337 14.54 -16.34 -35.65
N TRP A 338 15.78 -16.55 -35.17
CA TRP A 338 16.73 -17.43 -35.85
C TRP A 338 16.21 -18.85 -36.02
N ILE A 339 15.59 -19.42 -34.98
CA ILE A 339 14.96 -20.74 -35.05
C ILE A 339 13.87 -20.75 -36.11
N CYS A 340 13.01 -19.72 -36.16
CA CYS A 340 11.97 -19.60 -37.19
C CYS A 340 12.57 -19.50 -38.60
N VAL A 341 13.60 -18.67 -38.79
CA VAL A 341 14.30 -18.54 -40.08
C VAL A 341 14.82 -19.92 -40.49
N ILE A 342 15.62 -20.59 -39.65
CA ILE A 342 16.18 -21.93 -39.95
C ILE A 342 15.07 -22.94 -40.27
N ALA A 343 13.99 -22.98 -39.50
CA ALA A 343 12.87 -23.88 -39.75
C ALA A 343 12.20 -23.60 -41.11
N THR A 344 12.01 -22.33 -41.46
CA THR A 344 11.41 -21.94 -42.75
C THR A 344 12.31 -22.19 -43.96
N LEU A 345 13.63 -22.34 -43.78
CA LEU A 345 14.55 -22.68 -44.87
C LEU A 345 14.38 -24.11 -45.39
N ILE A 346 13.83 -25.02 -44.58
CA ILE A 346 13.63 -26.43 -44.95
C ILE A 346 12.35 -26.60 -45.78
N LEU A 347 11.34 -25.77 -45.54
CA LEU A 347 10.03 -25.82 -46.19
C LEU A 347 10.04 -25.78 -47.73
N PRO A 348 10.82 -24.91 -48.43
CA PRO A 348 10.81 -24.87 -49.88
C PRO A 348 11.44 -26.14 -50.47
N GLY A 349 12.47 -26.68 -49.84
CA GLY A 349 13.06 -27.96 -50.24
C GLY A 349 12.10 -29.13 -50.04
N LEU A 350 11.35 -29.11 -48.93
CA LEU A 350 10.32 -30.11 -48.64
C LEU A 350 9.15 -30.01 -49.64
N PHE A 351 8.74 -28.80 -50.03
CA PHE A 351 7.74 -28.57 -51.06
C PHE A 351 8.20 -29.12 -52.42
N ILE A 352 9.43 -28.80 -52.86
CA ILE A 352 9.98 -29.31 -54.12
C ILE A 352 10.06 -30.84 -54.07
N LEU A 353 10.45 -31.42 -52.94
CA LEU A 353 10.53 -32.87 -52.77
C LEU A 353 9.14 -33.54 -52.88
N LEU A 354 8.08 -32.93 -52.32
CA LEU A 354 6.71 -33.44 -52.40
C LEU A 354 6.12 -33.35 -53.82
N VAL A 355 6.51 -32.32 -54.57
CA VAL A 355 5.97 -32.03 -55.90
C VAL A 355 6.76 -32.75 -57.00
N SER A 356 8.08 -32.90 -56.84
CA SER A 356 8.91 -33.56 -57.83
C SER A 356 8.64 -35.06 -57.84
N LYS A 357 8.36 -35.62 -59.02
CA LYS A 357 8.26 -37.08 -59.21
C LYS A 357 9.64 -37.76 -59.36
N GLU A 358 10.74 -37.05 -59.11
CA GLU A 358 12.09 -37.54 -59.32
C GLU A 358 12.58 -38.43 -58.17
N HIS A 359 13.44 -39.40 -58.51
CA HIS A 359 13.96 -40.38 -57.56
C HIS A 359 14.77 -39.73 -56.43
N TRP A 360 14.53 -40.21 -55.21
CA TRP A 360 14.95 -39.68 -53.90
C TRP A 360 16.47 -39.61 -53.61
N TYR A 361 17.34 -39.83 -54.60
CA TYR A 361 18.77 -40.05 -54.35
C TYR A 361 19.57 -38.78 -53.99
N ASN A 362 18.98 -37.57 -54.06
CA ASN A 362 19.62 -36.29 -53.66
C ASN A 362 18.76 -35.43 -52.71
N ASN A 363 18.01 -36.05 -51.80
CA ASN A 363 17.09 -35.37 -50.89
C ASN A 363 17.74 -34.25 -50.05
N LEU A 364 19.02 -34.39 -49.67
CA LEU A 364 19.69 -33.40 -48.82
C LEU A 364 19.96 -32.08 -49.57
N TYR A 365 20.38 -32.15 -50.84
CA TYR A 365 20.55 -30.95 -51.68
C TYR A 365 19.23 -30.24 -51.98
N LEU A 366 18.14 -31.01 -52.12
CA LEU A 366 16.80 -30.45 -52.28
C LEU A 366 16.35 -29.71 -51.02
N LEU A 367 16.55 -30.30 -49.83
CA LEU A 367 16.22 -29.67 -48.54
C LEU A 367 17.04 -28.40 -48.28
N LEU A 368 18.28 -28.31 -48.79
CA LEU A 368 19.12 -27.11 -48.69
C LEU A 368 18.75 -25.99 -49.68
N THR A 369 17.75 -26.19 -50.54
CA THR A 369 17.36 -25.17 -51.54
C THR A 369 17.00 -23.83 -50.89
N GLY A 370 16.28 -23.83 -49.77
CA GLY A 370 15.97 -22.58 -49.06
C GLY A 370 17.20 -21.90 -48.49
N TYR A 371 18.20 -22.65 -48.03
CA TYR A 371 19.47 -22.12 -47.55
C TYR A 371 20.27 -21.43 -48.67
N TYR A 372 20.36 -22.05 -49.85
CA TYR A 372 20.99 -21.41 -51.02
C TYR A 372 20.28 -20.13 -51.44
N ILE A 373 18.94 -20.13 -51.44
CA ILE A 373 18.14 -18.93 -51.71
C ILE A 373 18.42 -17.83 -50.68
N LEU A 374 18.51 -18.17 -49.39
CA LEU A 374 18.83 -17.22 -48.33
C LEU A 374 20.22 -16.60 -48.50
N LEU A 375 21.20 -17.38 -48.95
CA LEU A 375 22.55 -16.88 -49.24
C LEU A 375 22.64 -16.13 -50.56
N GLU A 376 21.52 -15.92 -51.27
CA GLU A 376 21.48 -15.31 -52.60
C GLU A 376 22.36 -16.09 -53.60
N GLN A 377 22.52 -17.41 -53.39
CA GLN A 377 23.31 -18.31 -54.23
C GLN A 377 22.43 -19.04 -55.25
N HIS A 378 23.03 -19.37 -56.40
CA HIS A 378 22.34 -20.14 -57.43
C HIS A 378 22.05 -21.56 -56.94
N SER A 379 20.77 -21.95 -56.91
CA SER A 379 20.33 -23.33 -56.71
C SER A 379 19.87 -23.93 -58.03
N PRO A 380 20.51 -25.00 -58.54
CA PRO A 380 20.08 -25.64 -59.79
C PRO A 380 18.67 -26.23 -59.66
N ASN A 381 18.25 -26.59 -58.44
CA ASN A 381 16.95 -27.21 -58.16
C ASN A 381 15.80 -26.18 -58.10
N ALA A 382 16.11 -24.90 -57.92
CA ALA A 382 15.12 -23.83 -57.96
C ALA A 382 14.81 -23.36 -59.40
N VAL A 383 15.56 -23.86 -60.39
CA VAL A 383 15.34 -23.54 -61.80
C VAL A 383 14.15 -24.34 -62.31
N ASN A 384 13.09 -23.64 -62.69
CA ASN A 384 11.88 -24.25 -63.22
C ASN A 384 12.04 -24.70 -64.69
N SER A 385 12.92 -25.69 -64.92
CA SER A 385 13.22 -26.24 -66.25
C SER A 385 11.99 -26.82 -66.95
N LYS A 386 11.02 -27.33 -66.17
CA LYS A 386 9.77 -27.93 -66.65
C LYS A 386 8.62 -26.92 -66.82
N ARG A 387 8.84 -25.62 -66.56
CA ARG A 387 7.85 -24.52 -66.67
C ARG A 387 6.56 -24.74 -65.84
N GLU A 388 6.69 -25.40 -64.70
CA GLU A 388 5.58 -25.65 -63.78
C GLU A 388 5.20 -24.37 -63.01
N THR A 389 4.00 -23.85 -63.23
CA THR A 389 3.59 -22.52 -62.73
C THR A 389 3.57 -22.40 -61.21
N HIS A 390 3.26 -23.49 -60.50
CA HIS A 390 3.16 -23.51 -59.03
C HIS A 390 4.52 -23.34 -58.32
N ILE A 391 5.64 -23.73 -58.96
CA ILE A 391 6.99 -23.53 -58.42
C ILE A 391 7.31 -22.04 -58.28
N TYR A 392 6.83 -21.20 -59.22
CA TYR A 392 7.05 -19.76 -59.16
C TYR A 392 6.37 -19.12 -57.94
N PHE A 393 5.14 -19.50 -57.63
CA PHE A 393 4.41 -18.91 -56.49
C PHE A 393 5.11 -19.20 -55.15
N VAL A 394 5.62 -20.42 -54.95
CA VAL A 394 6.32 -20.77 -53.71
C VAL A 394 7.72 -20.18 -53.68
N SER A 395 8.50 -20.34 -54.76
CA SER A 395 9.89 -19.90 -54.80
C SER A 395 10.00 -18.38 -54.77
N ALA A 396 9.11 -17.63 -55.44
CA ALA A 396 9.13 -16.18 -55.44
C ALA A 396 8.85 -15.59 -54.04
N THR A 397 7.89 -16.16 -53.30
CA THR A 397 7.64 -15.74 -51.91
C THR A 397 8.84 -16.01 -51.03
N TRP A 398 9.53 -17.14 -51.19
CA TRP A 398 10.73 -17.47 -50.42
C TRP A 398 11.95 -16.60 -50.77
N ILE A 399 12.14 -16.29 -52.06
CA ILE A 399 13.17 -15.36 -52.52
C ILE A 399 12.91 -13.97 -51.93
N LEU A 400 11.66 -13.48 -51.99
CA LEU A 400 11.29 -12.19 -51.43
C LEU A 400 11.52 -12.15 -49.92
N MET A 401 11.09 -13.19 -49.19
CA MET A 401 11.33 -13.31 -47.75
C MET A 401 12.84 -13.31 -47.44
N SER A 402 13.63 -14.06 -48.21
CA SER A 402 15.07 -14.12 -48.06
C SER A 402 15.72 -12.77 -48.28
N LEU A 403 15.35 -12.03 -49.32
CA LEU A 403 15.82 -10.67 -49.59
C LEU A 403 15.48 -9.68 -48.47
N VAL A 404 14.28 -9.78 -47.88
CA VAL A 404 13.91 -8.94 -46.74
C VAL A 404 14.79 -9.28 -45.53
N ILE A 405 14.98 -10.56 -45.23
CA ILE A 405 15.80 -11.01 -44.10
C ILE A 405 17.27 -10.60 -44.29
N THR A 406 17.87 -10.85 -45.46
CA THR A 406 19.27 -10.50 -45.73
C THR A 406 19.49 -8.99 -45.67
N ASN A 407 18.56 -8.19 -46.21
CA ASN A 407 18.65 -6.72 -46.13
C ASN A 407 18.47 -6.19 -44.70
N LEU A 408 17.59 -6.79 -43.89
CA LEU A 408 17.48 -6.44 -42.47
C LEU A 408 18.78 -6.76 -41.72
N ILE A 409 19.36 -7.95 -41.93
CA ILE A 409 20.63 -8.34 -41.31
C ILE A 409 21.75 -7.36 -41.73
N ARG A 410 21.85 -7.04 -43.02
CA ARG A 410 22.84 -6.09 -43.53
C ARG A 410 22.62 -4.70 -42.93
N GLY A 411 21.39 -4.20 -42.91
CA GLY A 411 21.04 -2.89 -42.36
C GLY A 411 21.39 -2.76 -40.87
N ASP A 412 21.02 -3.74 -40.06
CA ASP A 412 21.32 -3.74 -38.63
C ASP A 412 22.82 -3.94 -38.35
N ASN A 413 23.50 -4.78 -39.12
CA ASN A 413 24.96 -4.94 -39.00
C ASN A 413 25.69 -3.67 -39.40
N VAL A 414 25.28 -3.01 -40.48
CA VAL A 414 25.82 -1.72 -40.91
C VAL A 414 25.56 -0.67 -39.83
N HIS A 415 24.35 -0.55 -39.31
CA HIS A 415 24.04 0.38 -38.23
C HIS A 415 24.88 0.08 -36.97
N SER A 416 25.03 -1.19 -36.61
CA SER A 416 25.79 -1.64 -35.43
C SER A 416 27.31 -1.51 -35.59
N THR A 417 27.81 -1.51 -36.83
CA THR A 417 29.25 -1.42 -37.14
C THR A 417 29.68 0.01 -37.43
N ILE A 418 28.87 0.78 -38.18
CA ILE A 418 29.17 2.16 -38.61
C ILE A 418 28.78 3.19 -37.55
N SER A 419 27.80 2.92 -36.69
CA SER A 419 27.55 3.74 -35.50
C SER A 419 28.36 3.14 -34.34
N PRO A 420 29.63 3.56 -34.13
CA PRO A 420 30.48 2.96 -33.13
C PRO A 420 29.77 3.02 -31.79
N ILE A 421 29.81 1.88 -31.11
CA ILE A 421 28.82 1.54 -30.12
C ILE A 421 28.68 2.63 -29.08
N ARG A 422 27.44 3.11 -28.88
CA ARG A 422 27.08 4.01 -27.79
C ARG A 422 27.77 3.51 -26.53
N VAL A 423 28.73 4.31 -26.09
CA VAL A 423 29.50 4.14 -24.89
C VAL A 423 28.52 3.77 -23.76
N GLN A 424 28.55 2.52 -23.31
CA GLN A 424 27.53 2.02 -22.38
C GLN A 424 27.92 2.42 -20.96
N PRO A 425 27.06 3.19 -20.26
CA PRO A 425 27.27 3.47 -18.85
C PRO A 425 27.13 2.20 -18.01
N TYR A 426 27.75 2.19 -16.84
CA TYR A 426 27.45 1.20 -15.82
C TYR A 426 26.10 1.56 -15.19
N GLU A 427 25.09 0.72 -15.39
CA GLU A 427 23.71 1.00 -14.98
C GLU A 427 23.32 0.30 -13.67
N ASN A 428 23.99 -0.81 -13.34
CA ASN A 428 23.60 -1.70 -12.23
C ASN A 428 24.78 -2.00 -11.29
N PHE A 429 24.51 -2.26 -10.01
CA PHE A 429 25.50 -2.58 -8.98
C PHE A 429 26.31 -3.83 -9.32
N ARG A 430 25.67 -4.85 -9.89
CA ARG A 430 26.35 -6.07 -10.33
C ARG A 430 27.47 -5.77 -11.34
N GLN A 431 27.28 -4.77 -12.20
CA GLN A 431 28.30 -4.36 -13.16
C GLN A 431 29.45 -3.65 -12.43
N LEU A 432 29.16 -2.76 -11.48
CA LEU A 432 30.19 -2.08 -10.68
C LEU A 432 31.04 -3.09 -9.88
N ILE A 433 30.38 -4.03 -9.22
CA ILE A 433 31.00 -5.11 -8.44
C ILE A 433 31.93 -5.97 -9.32
N LYS A 434 31.43 -6.45 -10.47
CA LYS A 434 32.22 -7.26 -11.41
C LYS A 434 33.46 -6.52 -11.92
N ASN A 435 33.45 -5.19 -11.92
CA ASN A 435 34.54 -4.36 -12.41
C ASN A 435 35.43 -3.76 -11.32
N ARG A 436 35.22 -4.17 -10.06
CA ARG A 436 35.98 -3.75 -8.89
C ARG A 436 35.96 -2.23 -8.70
N PHE A 437 34.77 -1.64 -8.78
CA PHE A 437 34.59 -0.25 -8.39
C PHE A 437 34.80 -0.08 -6.89
N THR A 438 35.41 1.04 -6.52
CA THR A 438 35.48 1.49 -5.13
C THR A 438 34.20 2.25 -4.82
N PHE A 439 33.46 1.78 -3.82
CA PHE A 439 32.23 2.41 -3.39
C PHE A 439 32.53 3.44 -2.31
N VAL A 440 31.93 4.62 -2.46
CA VAL A 440 32.06 5.73 -1.52
C VAL A 440 30.67 6.16 -1.13
N ASP A 441 30.37 6.15 0.15
CA ASP A 441 29.03 6.40 0.67
C ASP A 441 28.93 7.77 1.33
N GLU A 442 27.82 8.47 1.11
CA GLU A 442 27.54 9.72 1.83
C GLU A 442 27.37 9.43 3.33
N THR A 443 28.04 10.19 4.21
CA THR A 443 27.73 10.11 5.64
C THR A 443 26.48 10.93 5.95
N THR A 444 25.50 10.31 6.59
CA THR A 444 24.29 11.03 7.04
C THR A 444 24.14 10.93 8.54
N THR A 445 23.61 12.00 9.14
CA THR A 445 23.08 11.93 10.50
C THR A 445 21.69 11.31 10.45
N ILE A 446 21.47 10.28 11.26
CA ILE A 446 20.14 9.75 11.54
C ILE A 446 19.80 10.10 12.98
N GLU A 447 18.64 10.70 13.22
CA GLU A 447 18.14 10.89 14.58
C GLU A 447 17.28 9.68 14.98
N MET A 448 17.83 8.79 15.80
CA MET A 448 17.09 7.67 16.37
C MET A 448 16.89 7.88 17.86
N MET A 449 15.62 7.96 18.29
CA MET A 449 15.25 8.12 19.70
C MET A 449 15.89 9.36 20.38
N GLY A 450 16.09 10.45 19.62
CA GLY A 450 16.71 11.68 20.12
C GLY A 450 18.24 11.65 20.18
N MET A 451 18.89 10.55 19.77
CA MET A 451 20.33 10.49 19.56
C MET A 451 20.67 10.67 18.08
N LYS A 452 21.57 11.62 17.79
CA LYS A 452 22.14 11.80 16.45
C LYS A 452 23.28 10.80 16.25
N MET A 453 23.08 9.83 15.36
CA MET A 453 24.11 8.88 14.97
C MET A 453 24.62 9.22 13.58
N TYR A 454 25.94 9.33 13.43
CA TYR A 454 26.59 9.43 12.12
C TYR A 454 26.75 8.03 11.55
N ASN A 455 26.00 7.73 10.51
CA ASN A 455 26.04 6.44 9.83
C ASN A 455 26.33 6.63 8.35
N SER A 456 26.73 5.53 7.72
CA SER A 456 26.77 5.45 6.27
C SER A 456 25.34 5.69 5.72
N GLY A 457 25.22 6.49 4.66
CA GLY A 457 23.97 6.85 4.01
C GLY A 457 23.26 5.65 3.43
N PHE A 458 24.02 4.65 2.98
CA PHE A 458 23.53 3.32 2.65
C PHE A 458 22.77 2.70 3.83
N TYR A 459 23.39 2.65 5.01
CA TYR A 459 22.78 2.03 6.20
C TYR A 459 21.53 2.81 6.62
N ALA A 460 21.58 4.14 6.54
CA ALA A 460 20.43 4.99 6.79
C ALA A 460 19.28 4.71 5.82
N ALA A 461 19.56 4.70 4.53
CA ALA A 461 18.57 4.45 3.48
C ALA A 461 17.98 3.04 3.59
N GLU A 462 18.80 2.05 3.91
CA GLU A 462 18.38 0.67 4.16
C GLU A 462 17.49 0.56 5.41
N ALA A 463 17.91 1.13 6.53
CA ALA A 463 17.12 1.14 7.76
C ALA A 463 15.77 1.84 7.54
N LEU A 464 15.76 2.99 6.87
CA LEU A 464 14.55 3.74 6.56
C LEU A 464 13.63 2.99 5.59
N ALA A 465 14.18 2.27 4.61
CA ALA A 465 13.39 1.45 3.69
C ALA A 465 12.81 0.20 4.37
N LEU A 466 13.52 -0.40 5.33
CA LEU A 466 13.02 -1.55 6.12
C LEU A 466 11.87 -1.15 7.06
N LEU A 467 11.86 0.09 7.54
CA LEU A 467 10.79 0.62 8.39
C LEU A 467 9.46 0.85 7.62
N THR A 468 9.50 0.83 6.29
CA THR A 468 8.33 1.07 5.44
C THR A 468 7.85 -0.22 4.80
N ILE A 469 6.60 -0.60 5.11
CA ILE A 469 6.02 -1.92 4.83
C ILE A 469 6.04 -2.28 3.33
N GLU A 470 6.05 -1.30 2.43
CA GLU A 470 5.84 -1.51 0.98
C GLU A 470 7.11 -1.48 0.10
N THR A 471 8.27 -1.03 0.60
CA THR A 471 9.42 -0.76 -0.28
C THR A 471 10.65 -1.65 -0.05
N SER A 472 10.69 -2.47 0.99
CA SER A 472 11.96 -3.10 1.41
C SER A 472 12.39 -4.34 0.62
N SER A 473 11.46 -5.08 -0.01
CA SER A 473 11.77 -6.38 -0.63
C SER A 473 11.92 -6.36 -2.15
N SER A 474 11.56 -5.27 -2.83
CA SER A 474 11.47 -5.24 -4.31
C SER A 474 12.59 -4.44 -5.00
N VAL A 475 13.29 -3.56 -4.30
CA VAL A 475 14.20 -2.58 -4.94
C VAL A 475 15.58 -3.17 -5.26
N VAL A 476 16.14 -3.99 -4.36
CA VAL A 476 17.45 -4.65 -4.57
C VAL A 476 17.33 -6.13 -4.32
N SER A 477 17.90 -6.92 -5.22
CA SER A 477 17.99 -8.36 -5.01
C SER A 477 18.81 -8.69 -3.74
N ILE A 478 18.36 -9.68 -2.98
CA ILE A 478 19.06 -10.18 -1.78
C ILE A 478 20.54 -10.50 -2.09
N GLN A 479 20.81 -10.97 -3.32
CA GLN A 479 22.17 -11.26 -3.78
C GLN A 479 23.06 -10.03 -3.81
N ILE A 480 22.59 -8.90 -4.34
CA ILE A 480 23.39 -7.66 -4.42
C ILE A 480 23.68 -7.10 -3.03
N ARG A 481 22.70 -7.16 -2.12
CA ARG A 481 22.88 -6.79 -0.71
C ARG A 481 23.97 -7.65 -0.06
N LYS A 482 23.95 -8.97 -0.31
CA LYS A 482 25.00 -9.89 0.17
C LYS A 482 26.35 -9.54 -0.45
N ASP A 483 26.43 -9.33 -1.76
CA ASP A 483 27.67 -9.00 -2.45
C ASP A 483 28.28 -7.69 -1.93
N MET A 484 27.47 -6.64 -1.67
CA MET A 484 27.95 -5.40 -1.08
C MET A 484 28.52 -5.58 0.33
N ARG A 485 27.87 -6.42 1.15
CA ARG A 485 28.35 -6.77 2.48
C ARG A 485 29.67 -7.53 2.42
N ASP A 486 29.75 -8.53 1.54
CA ASP A 486 30.92 -9.40 1.37
C ASP A 486 32.13 -8.61 0.83
N LEU A 487 31.89 -7.62 -0.03
CA LEU A 487 32.92 -6.71 -0.56
C LEU A 487 33.43 -5.67 0.45
N GLY A 488 32.84 -5.62 1.66
CA GLY A 488 33.22 -4.64 2.66
C GLY A 488 32.89 -3.20 2.27
N VAL A 489 31.95 -2.99 1.34
CA VAL A 489 31.41 -1.65 1.01
C VAL A 489 30.82 -0.98 2.26
N LEU A 490 30.36 -1.79 3.21
CA LEU A 490 29.76 -1.39 4.48
C LEU A 490 30.75 -1.15 5.61
N LYS A 491 32.06 -1.33 5.39
CA LYS A 491 33.04 -1.02 6.43
C LYS A 491 33.14 0.50 6.57
N ASN A 492 32.79 1.03 7.75
CA ASN A 492 33.03 2.42 8.10
C ASN A 492 34.50 2.76 7.82
N TYR A 493 34.77 3.43 6.71
CA TYR A 493 36.08 3.96 6.41
C TYR A 493 36.33 5.16 7.32
N THR A 494 36.81 4.91 8.53
CA THR A 494 37.35 5.93 9.44
C THR A 494 38.79 6.33 9.06
N GLY A 495 39.28 5.89 7.91
CA GLY A 495 40.63 6.17 7.41
C GLY A 495 40.70 7.45 6.58
N THR A 496 41.70 8.28 6.87
CA THR A 496 42.04 9.58 6.24
C THR A 496 42.20 9.56 4.71
N LYS A 497 42.20 8.39 4.06
CA LYS A 497 42.43 8.24 2.60
C LYS A 497 41.18 8.38 1.73
N VAL A 498 39.98 8.46 2.30
CA VAL A 498 38.71 8.63 1.54
C VAL A 498 38.19 10.08 1.59
N ASP A 499 39.03 11.02 2.08
CA ASP A 499 38.67 12.41 2.38
C ASP A 499 38.22 13.22 1.14
N ILE A 500 38.54 12.72 -0.07
CA ILE A 500 38.21 13.37 -1.37
C ILE A 500 36.70 13.57 -1.55
N TRP A 501 35.88 12.67 -1.00
CA TRP A 501 34.43 12.72 -1.17
C TRP A 501 33.67 13.24 0.04
N THR A 502 34.24 13.15 1.25
CA THR A 502 33.69 13.84 2.44
C THR A 502 33.83 15.36 2.32
N LYS A 503 34.82 15.85 1.58
CA LYS A 503 35.02 17.27 1.23
C LYS A 503 34.54 17.61 -0.19
N PHE A 504 33.79 16.73 -0.83
CA PHE A 504 33.12 17.05 -2.08
C PHE A 504 31.89 17.91 -1.80
N PRO A 505 31.63 19.02 -2.54
CA PRO A 505 32.26 19.44 -3.80
C PRO A 505 33.46 20.39 -3.69
N THR A 506 33.78 20.90 -2.51
CA THR A 506 34.81 21.96 -2.35
C THR A 506 36.19 21.50 -2.81
N GLN A 507 36.52 20.23 -2.59
CA GLN A 507 37.82 19.69 -2.99
C GLN A 507 37.99 19.56 -4.51
N ILE A 508 36.93 19.37 -5.30
CA ILE A 508 37.02 19.44 -6.77
C ILE A 508 37.30 20.85 -7.25
N MET A 509 36.75 21.84 -6.56
CA MET A 509 37.02 23.24 -6.87
C MET A 509 38.47 23.62 -6.52
N GLU A 510 39.02 23.07 -5.44
CA GLU A 510 40.35 23.42 -4.91
C GLU A 510 41.51 22.58 -5.48
N THR A 511 41.32 21.28 -5.72
CA THR A 511 42.37 20.32 -6.17
C THR A 511 42.17 19.82 -7.61
N SER A 512 41.57 20.67 -8.44
CA SER A 512 41.13 20.38 -9.81
C SER A 512 42.21 19.85 -10.78
N SER A 513 43.48 19.74 -10.39
CA SER A 513 44.55 19.21 -11.22
C SER A 513 44.88 17.72 -11.03
N THR A 514 44.57 17.10 -9.88
CA THR A 514 45.07 15.74 -9.55
C THR A 514 44.04 14.62 -9.66
N PHE A 515 42.76 14.90 -9.43
CA PHE A 515 41.71 13.90 -9.56
C PHE A 515 41.58 13.48 -11.03
N SER A 516 41.35 12.20 -11.35
CA SER A 516 41.03 11.75 -12.72
C SER A 516 39.98 10.65 -12.68
N CYS A 517 38.74 11.01 -13.02
CA CYS A 517 37.60 10.10 -13.02
C CYS A 517 37.78 8.92 -14.00
N ALA A 518 38.59 9.14 -15.04
CA ALA A 518 38.88 8.18 -16.08
C ALA A 518 39.66 6.95 -15.56
N GLU A 519 40.50 7.14 -14.54
CA GLU A 519 41.41 6.14 -14.00
C GLU A 519 40.86 5.52 -12.71
N GLU A 520 40.17 6.33 -11.91
CA GLU A 520 39.62 5.93 -10.64
C GLU A 520 38.20 5.38 -10.83
N LYS A 521 38.05 4.05 -10.88
CA LYS A 521 36.74 3.36 -10.94
C LYS A 521 36.00 3.56 -9.61
N ILE A 522 35.25 4.66 -9.50
CA ILE A 522 34.55 5.04 -8.26
C ILE A 522 33.03 5.02 -8.47
N ALA A 523 32.30 4.57 -7.46
CA ALA A 523 30.85 4.63 -7.40
C ALA A 523 30.43 5.37 -6.12
N TYR A 524 29.95 6.60 -6.28
CA TYR A 524 29.45 7.43 -5.20
C TYR A 524 27.99 7.09 -4.91
N LEU A 525 27.68 6.68 -3.68
CA LEU A 525 26.35 6.29 -3.22
C LEU A 525 25.70 7.48 -2.50
N CYS A 526 24.51 7.89 -2.94
CA CYS A 526 23.80 9.03 -2.38
C CYS A 526 22.33 9.05 -2.84
N TRP A 527 21.53 9.97 -2.29
CA TRP A 527 20.17 10.26 -2.73
C TRP A 527 20.14 10.84 -4.15
N LEU A 528 19.17 10.42 -4.97
CA LEU A 528 19.12 10.79 -6.39
C LEU A 528 19.18 12.30 -6.67
N GLY A 529 18.53 13.14 -5.88
CA GLY A 529 18.60 14.60 -6.04
C GLY A 529 20.04 15.13 -5.93
N LYS A 530 20.75 14.70 -4.88
CA LYS A 530 22.17 15.01 -4.68
C LYS A 530 23.05 14.39 -5.75
N LEU A 531 22.74 13.19 -6.26
CA LEU A 531 23.48 12.58 -7.38
C LEU A 531 23.35 13.43 -8.66
N GLN A 532 22.17 14.00 -8.92
CA GLN A 532 21.93 14.89 -10.07
C GLN A 532 22.69 16.20 -9.92
N GLU A 533 22.65 16.83 -8.74
CA GLU A 533 23.42 18.04 -8.44
C GLU A 533 24.93 17.78 -8.56
N THR A 534 25.42 16.68 -7.97
CA THR A 534 26.82 16.24 -8.03
C THR A 534 27.26 16.03 -9.47
N LYS A 535 26.44 15.35 -10.28
CA LYS A 535 26.71 15.15 -11.71
C LYS A 535 26.79 16.49 -12.46
N ALA A 536 25.83 17.39 -12.23
CA ALA A 536 25.82 18.70 -12.89
C ALA A 536 27.05 19.54 -12.51
N LEU A 537 27.48 19.48 -11.25
CA LEU A 537 28.71 20.12 -10.79
C LEU A 537 29.95 19.52 -11.46
N LEU A 538 30.05 18.18 -11.53
CA LEU A 538 31.14 17.49 -12.20
C LEU A 538 31.22 17.85 -13.68
N GLU A 539 30.10 17.81 -14.38
CA GLU A 539 30.03 18.17 -15.80
C GLU A 539 30.36 19.64 -16.04
N LYS A 540 30.01 20.54 -15.09
CA LYS A 540 30.34 21.96 -15.16
C LYS A 540 31.84 22.23 -15.05
N TYR A 541 32.53 21.58 -14.11
CA TYR A 541 33.97 21.83 -13.89
C TYR A 541 34.86 20.94 -14.74
N ARG A 542 34.38 19.78 -15.16
CA ARG A 542 35.12 18.78 -15.95
C ARG A 542 34.18 18.08 -16.93
N PRO A 543 33.88 18.69 -18.07
CA PRO A 543 32.97 18.10 -19.05
C PRO A 543 33.54 16.77 -19.57
N GLY A 544 32.74 15.71 -19.51
CA GLY A 544 33.14 14.40 -20.02
C GLY A 544 32.05 13.33 -19.89
N PRO A 545 32.07 12.26 -20.70
CA PRO A 545 31.09 11.17 -20.67
C PRO A 545 31.31 10.19 -19.50
N GLU A 546 32.19 10.54 -18.56
CA GLU A 546 32.69 9.65 -17.52
C GLU A 546 31.71 9.48 -16.37
N TYR A 547 30.75 10.40 -16.24
CA TYR A 547 29.76 10.45 -15.18
C TYR A 547 28.41 9.91 -15.66
N SER A 548 27.88 8.92 -14.96
CA SER A 548 26.48 8.53 -15.17
C SER A 548 25.82 8.06 -13.88
N ILE A 549 24.57 8.42 -13.72
CA ILE A 549 23.73 7.93 -12.63
C ILE A 549 23.27 6.52 -13.00
N GLY A 550 23.39 5.58 -12.06
CA GLY A 550 22.87 4.22 -12.20
C GLY A 550 21.36 4.19 -12.33
N LYS A 551 20.82 3.14 -12.94
CA LYS A 551 19.37 2.89 -13.02
C LYS A 551 18.87 2.06 -11.83
N GLU A 552 19.79 1.36 -11.16
CA GLU A 552 19.51 0.55 -9.98
C GLU A 552 19.69 1.38 -8.70
N TYR A 553 18.78 1.21 -7.74
CA TYR A 553 18.77 1.90 -6.45
C TYR A 553 18.99 0.88 -5.34
N VAL A 554 19.74 1.25 -4.30
CA VAL A 554 19.92 0.43 -3.09
C VAL A 554 18.63 0.34 -2.29
N ALA A 555 17.95 1.47 -2.19
CA ALA A 555 16.78 1.64 -1.36
C ALA A 555 15.90 2.69 -2.01
N VAL A 556 14.60 2.53 -1.84
CA VAL A 556 13.64 3.58 -2.16
C VAL A 556 12.90 3.88 -0.87
N VAL A 557 13.16 5.06 -0.32
CA VAL A 557 12.47 5.50 0.89
C VAL A 557 11.25 6.28 0.48
N PRO A 558 10.04 5.81 0.85
CA PRO A 558 8.84 6.59 0.62
C PRO A 558 8.86 7.81 1.54
N SER A 559 8.30 8.87 1.01
CA SER A 559 8.12 10.14 1.71
C SER A 559 6.74 10.68 1.42
N GLY A 560 6.31 11.55 2.32
CA GLY A 560 4.96 12.08 2.31
C GLY A 560 4.46 12.19 3.73
N TRP A 561 3.17 12.04 3.88
CA TRP A 561 2.47 12.38 5.11
C TRP A 561 2.31 11.13 5.96
N VAL A 562 2.73 11.20 7.22
CA VAL A 562 2.38 10.15 8.19
C VAL A 562 1.18 10.67 8.97
N LEU A 563 0.01 10.16 8.64
CA LEU A 563 -1.20 10.37 9.41
C LEU A 563 -1.18 9.39 10.57
N ARG A 564 -0.62 9.83 11.68
CA ARG A 564 -0.71 9.06 12.90
C ARG A 564 -2.13 9.19 13.42
N ASN A 565 -2.64 8.04 13.80
CA ASN A 565 -3.75 7.87 14.68
C ASN A 565 -5.17 8.24 14.21
N VAL A 566 -5.42 8.14 12.90
CA VAL A 566 -6.65 8.59 12.23
C VAL A 566 -7.93 8.01 12.86
N ILE A 567 -8.79 8.88 13.42
CA ILE A 567 -10.09 8.50 14.02
C ILE A 567 -11.23 8.59 12.99
N ASP A 568 -11.18 9.55 12.06
CA ASP A 568 -12.24 9.75 11.07
C ASP A 568 -12.13 8.71 9.94
N PRO A 569 -13.11 7.79 9.78
CA PRO A 569 -13.08 6.77 8.73
C PRO A 569 -13.13 7.38 7.31
N GLN A 570 -13.62 8.61 7.15
CA GLN A 570 -13.64 9.28 5.84
C GLN A 570 -12.23 9.59 5.34
N VAL A 571 -11.29 9.89 6.25
CA VAL A 571 -9.89 10.14 5.93
C VAL A 571 -9.27 8.89 5.29
N LEU A 572 -9.54 7.70 5.85
CA LEU A 572 -9.09 6.43 5.26
C LEU A 572 -9.70 6.18 3.88
N SER A 573 -10.99 6.44 3.72
CA SER A 573 -11.67 6.32 2.42
C SER A 573 -11.07 7.28 1.37
N ARG A 574 -10.71 8.50 1.78
CA ARG A 574 -10.10 9.52 0.89
C ARG A 574 -8.67 9.14 0.51
N ILE A 575 -7.86 8.65 1.46
CA ILE A 575 -6.52 8.12 1.18
C ILE A 575 -6.60 6.96 0.19
N LYS A 576 -7.54 6.04 0.41
CA LYS A 576 -7.77 4.92 -0.52
C LYS A 576 -8.14 5.43 -1.92
N ALA A 577 -9.02 6.42 -2.03
CA ALA A 577 -9.36 7.05 -3.29
C ALA A 577 -8.16 7.77 -3.95
N LEU A 578 -7.26 8.36 -3.16
CA LEU A 578 -6.01 8.95 -3.67
C LEU A 578 -5.04 7.90 -4.23
N HIS A 579 -4.97 6.71 -3.61
CA HIS A 579 -4.21 5.58 -4.15
C HIS A 579 -4.85 4.99 -5.41
N GLU A 580 -6.18 4.84 -5.44
CA GLU A 580 -6.91 4.30 -6.59
C GLU A 580 -6.89 5.25 -7.79
N SER A 581 -6.85 6.57 -7.56
CA SER A 581 -6.70 7.58 -8.62
C SER A 581 -5.26 7.75 -9.12
N GLY A 582 -4.27 7.15 -8.44
CA GLY A 582 -2.85 7.30 -8.78
C GLY A 582 -2.26 8.67 -8.41
N ILE A 583 -3.00 9.51 -7.70
CA ILE A 583 -2.52 10.82 -7.22
C ILE A 583 -1.49 10.63 -6.10
N ALA A 584 -1.75 9.66 -5.21
CA ALA A 584 -0.81 9.18 -4.22
C ALA A 584 -0.27 7.81 -4.66
N LYS A 585 1.01 7.56 -4.38
CA LYS A 585 1.61 6.25 -4.69
C LYS A 585 1.16 5.25 -3.64
N LYS A 586 0.89 4.02 -4.09
CA LYS A 586 0.65 2.91 -3.18
C LYS A 586 1.88 2.64 -2.34
#